data_AF-A0A516W980-F1
#
_entry.id   AF-A0A516W980-F1
#
_cell.length_a   1.000
_cell.length_b   1.000
_cell.length_c   1.000
_cell.angle_alpha   90.00
_cell.angle_beta   90.00
_cell.angle_gamma   90.00
#
_symmetry.space_group_name_H-M   'P 1'
#
loop_
_entity.id
_entity.type
_entity.pdbx_description
1 polymer ?
#
loop_
_entity_poly.entity_id
_entity_poly.type
_entity_poly.pdbx_seq_one_letter_code
_entity_poly.pdbx_strand_id
1 'polypeptide(L)'
;MSGTRVFLFVGLAMAAGVAQAANPACDMKAAEVEAQIAHARQNGNEHRQRGLERALANLRANCTDAGLIRDIQEDIDDQREDIRELEEDLAEKRAEGRQDKVTRIERKLEEERAELSDLEGELQYLQGIAAKP
;
A
#
# COMPACT_ATOMS: atom_id res chain seq x y z
N MET A 1 -57.25 19.61 -42.35
CA MET A 1 -57.47 18.26 -41.81
C MET A 1 -56.22 17.46 -42.14
N SER A 2 -55.25 17.42 -41.20
CA SER A 2 -55.00 16.27 -40.31
C SER A 2 -53.81 15.48 -40.87
N GLY A 3 -52.69 15.27 -40.20
CA GLY A 3 -52.28 15.64 -38.86
C GLY A 3 -50.84 15.18 -38.65
N THR A 4 -50.11 15.92 -37.83
CA THR A 4 -48.80 15.56 -37.30
C THR A 4 -48.87 14.20 -36.60
N ARG A 5 -47.92 13.29 -36.84
CA ARG A 5 -47.63 12.21 -35.88
C ARG A 5 -46.15 12.14 -35.61
N VAL A 6 -45.83 12.57 -34.40
CA VAL A 6 -44.53 12.64 -33.74
C VAL A 6 -43.99 11.23 -33.47
N PHE A 7 -42.67 11.14 -33.54
CA PHE A 7 -41.79 10.01 -33.24
C PHE A 7 -42.02 9.37 -31.86
N LEU A 8 -41.72 8.07 -31.74
CA LEU A 8 -41.25 7.49 -30.48
C LEU A 8 -40.42 6.22 -30.76
N PHE A 9 -39.16 6.43 -31.19
CA PHE A 9 -38.12 5.44 -30.93
C PHE A 9 -37.81 5.54 -29.44
N VAL A 10 -38.36 4.62 -28.64
CA VAL A 10 -37.89 4.38 -27.28
C VAL A 10 -36.51 3.75 -27.40
N GLY A 11 -35.49 4.59 -27.48
CA GLY A 11 -34.12 4.18 -27.21
C GLY A 11 -34.04 3.84 -25.73
N LEU A 12 -34.06 2.55 -25.41
CA LEU A 12 -33.69 2.05 -24.09
C LEU A 12 -32.19 2.35 -23.90
N ALA A 13 -31.89 3.52 -23.37
CA ALA A 13 -30.56 3.84 -22.87
C ALA A 13 -30.33 2.96 -21.63
N MET A 14 -29.66 1.83 -21.82
CA MET A 14 -29.00 1.14 -20.71
C MET A 14 -27.91 2.07 -20.20
N ALA A 15 -28.21 2.81 -19.13
CA ALA A 15 -27.18 3.40 -18.31
C ALA A 15 -26.42 2.24 -17.65
N ALA A 16 -25.36 1.77 -18.30
CA ALA A 16 -24.34 0.97 -17.66
C ALA A 16 -23.69 1.89 -16.61
N GLY A 17 -24.20 1.83 -15.37
CA GLY A 17 -23.48 2.37 -14.24
C GLY A 17 -22.16 1.62 -14.16
N VAL A 18 -21.06 2.30 -14.52
CA VAL A 18 -19.74 1.83 -14.16
C VAL A 18 -19.73 1.81 -12.64
N ALA A 19 -19.77 0.62 -12.04
CA ALA A 19 -19.41 0.47 -10.65
C ALA A 19 -17.93 0.88 -10.59
N GLN A 20 -17.65 2.11 -10.17
CA GLN A 20 -16.31 2.50 -9.77
C GLN A 20 -15.94 1.50 -8.66
N ALA A 21 -14.90 0.70 -8.88
CA ALA A 21 -14.38 -0.17 -7.84
C ALA A 21 -14.04 0.72 -6.64
N ALA A 22 -14.69 0.46 -5.50
CA ALA A 22 -14.35 1.15 -4.26
C ALA A 22 -12.91 0.76 -3.87
N ASN A 23 -12.14 1.72 -3.37
CA ASN A 23 -10.78 1.50 -2.89
C ASN A 23 -10.68 1.93 -1.41
N PRO A 24 -11.41 1.26 -0.50
CA PRO A 24 -11.45 1.64 0.91
C PRO A 24 -10.07 1.62 1.60
N ALA A 25 -9.12 0.80 1.16
CA ALA A 25 -7.77 0.82 1.73
C ALA A 25 -6.99 2.08 1.28
N CYS A 26 -7.11 2.48 0.02
CA CYS A 26 -6.60 3.76 -0.46
C CYS A 26 -7.22 4.96 0.26
N ASP A 27 -8.54 4.93 0.48
CA ASP A 27 -9.25 5.99 1.21
C ASP A 27 -8.75 6.11 2.66
N MET A 28 -8.50 4.97 3.31
CA MET A 28 -7.88 4.93 4.64
C MET A 28 -6.48 5.55 4.63
N LYS A 29 -5.60 5.15 3.70
CA LYS A 29 -4.25 5.76 3.59
C LYS A 29 -4.33 7.26 3.29
N ALA A 30 -5.29 7.70 2.47
CA ALA A 30 -5.50 9.12 2.20
C ALA A 30 -5.85 9.89 3.48
N ALA A 31 -6.75 9.36 4.31
CA ALA A 31 -7.14 9.98 5.58
C ALA A 31 -5.96 10.08 6.56
N GLU A 32 -5.07 9.08 6.58
CA GLU A 32 -3.84 9.15 7.38
C GLU A 32 -2.91 10.28 6.92
N VAL A 33 -2.68 10.41 5.61
CA VAL A 33 -1.86 11.51 5.07
C VAL A 33 -2.50 12.87 5.38
N GLU A 34 -3.82 12.99 5.33
CA GLU A 34 -4.54 14.21 5.74
C GLU A 34 -4.33 14.56 7.22
N ALA A 35 -4.36 13.57 8.12
CA ALA A 35 -4.04 13.77 9.52
C ALA A 35 -2.59 14.25 9.70
N GLN A 36 -1.64 13.70 8.94
CA GLN A 36 -0.25 14.16 8.96
C GLN A 36 -0.10 15.59 8.41
N ILE A 37 -0.86 15.97 7.38
CA ILE A 37 -0.92 17.35 6.86
C ILE A 37 -1.42 18.30 7.95
N ALA A 38 -2.51 17.94 8.63
CA ALA A 38 -3.05 18.74 9.72
C ALA A 38 -2.03 18.93 10.86
N HIS A 39 -1.33 17.86 11.24
CA HIS A 39 -0.26 17.92 12.23
C HIS A 39 0.92 18.79 11.77
N ALA A 40 1.38 18.63 10.52
CA ALA A 40 2.46 19.46 9.97
C ALA A 40 2.08 20.95 9.95
N ARG A 41 0.84 21.27 9.58
CA ARG A 41 0.28 22.62 9.58
C ARG A 41 0.24 23.21 10.98
N GLN A 42 -0.26 22.46 11.96
CA GLN A 42 -0.34 22.92 13.36
C GLN A 42 1.04 23.28 13.94
N ASN A 43 2.08 22.54 13.53
CA ASN A 43 3.46 22.76 13.99
C ASN A 43 4.24 23.76 13.11
N GLY A 44 3.61 24.42 12.15
CA GLY A 44 4.29 25.37 11.25
C GLY A 44 5.33 24.73 10.33
N ASN A 45 5.28 23.42 10.10
CA ASN A 45 6.23 22.70 9.26
C ASN A 45 5.78 22.69 7.80
N GLU A 46 5.89 23.85 7.15
CA GLU A 46 5.40 24.05 5.79
C GLU A 46 6.08 23.16 4.75
N HIS A 47 7.37 22.85 4.93
CA HIS A 47 8.09 21.97 4.01
C HIS A 47 7.51 20.56 4.03
N ARG A 48 7.29 20.00 5.22
CA ARG A 48 6.64 18.69 5.37
C ARG A 48 5.22 18.72 4.83
N GLN A 49 4.45 19.76 5.14
CA GLN A 49 3.09 19.93 4.63
C GLN A 49 3.04 19.85 3.10
N ARG A 50 3.85 20.64 2.39
CA ARG A 50 3.90 20.62 0.91
C ARG A 50 4.36 19.27 0.34
N GLY A 51 5.19 18.53 1.07
CA GLY A 51 5.56 17.16 0.69
C GLY A 51 4.35 16.22 0.77
N LEU A 52 3.64 16.24 1.90
CA LEU A 52 2.48 15.40 2.15
C LEU A 52 1.31 15.74 1.22
N GLU A 53 1.06 17.02 0.89
CA GLU A 53 0.03 17.43 -0.07
C GLU A 53 0.30 16.86 -1.47
N ARG A 54 1.56 16.85 -1.91
CA ARG A 54 1.96 16.21 -3.17
C ARG A 54 1.78 14.69 -3.13
N ALA A 55 2.14 14.06 -2.02
CA ALA A 55 1.94 12.61 -1.82
C ALA A 55 0.45 12.25 -1.84
N LEU A 56 -0.39 13.02 -1.15
CA LEU A 56 -1.85 12.83 -1.14
C LEU A 56 -2.46 12.98 -2.54
N ALA A 57 -2.02 13.98 -3.30
CA ALA A 57 -2.48 14.17 -4.68
C ALA A 57 -2.08 12.98 -5.58
N ASN A 58 -0.86 12.47 -5.43
CA ASN A 58 -0.41 11.29 -6.17
C ASN A 58 -1.19 10.03 -5.77
N LEU A 59 -1.40 9.81 -4.47
CA LEU A 59 -2.17 8.68 -3.93
C LEU A 59 -3.59 8.70 -4.49
N ARG A 60 -4.28 9.84 -4.43
CA ARG A 60 -5.64 9.98 -4.98
C ARG A 60 -5.73 9.73 -6.49
N ALA A 61 -4.66 10.00 -7.22
CA ALA A 61 -4.63 9.84 -8.68
C ALA A 61 -4.33 8.40 -9.12
N ASN A 62 -3.53 7.65 -8.34
CA ASN A 62 -2.93 6.39 -8.81
C ASN A 62 -3.19 5.19 -7.90
N CYS A 63 -3.68 5.39 -6.68
CA CYS A 63 -3.85 4.31 -5.72
C CYS A 63 -4.97 3.36 -6.13
N THR A 64 -4.71 2.07 -5.99
CA THR A 64 -5.72 1.02 -6.01
C THR A 64 -5.47 0.06 -4.86
N ASP A 65 -6.52 -0.50 -4.27
CA ASP A 65 -6.37 -1.44 -3.16
C ASP A 65 -5.56 -2.67 -3.57
N ALA A 66 -5.79 -3.17 -4.79
CA ALA A 66 -5.04 -4.28 -5.36
C ALA A 66 -3.56 -3.91 -5.58
N GLY A 67 -3.27 -2.67 -6.00
CA GLY A 67 -1.91 -2.15 -6.13
C GLY A 67 -1.19 -2.13 -4.78
N LEU A 68 -1.82 -1.55 -3.75
CA LEU A 68 -1.25 -1.51 -2.39
C LEU A 68 -0.95 -2.91 -1.85
N ILE A 69 -1.89 -3.85 -2.00
CA ILE A 69 -1.71 -5.23 -1.54
C ILE A 69 -0.55 -5.91 -2.28
N ARG A 70 -0.46 -5.71 -3.59
CA ARG A 70 0.62 -6.28 -4.41
C ARG A 70 1.98 -5.71 -4.02
N ASP A 71 2.07 -4.40 -3.81
CA ASP A 71 3.33 -3.75 -3.44
C ASP A 71 3.84 -4.33 -2.09
N ILE A 72 2.99 -4.50 -1.08
CA ILE A 72 3.38 -5.14 0.20
C ILE A 72 3.74 -6.62 0.02
N GLN A 73 3.10 -7.35 -0.90
CA GLN A 73 3.47 -8.73 -1.20
C GLN A 73 4.86 -8.82 -1.83
N GLU A 74 5.19 -7.91 -2.75
CA GLU A 74 6.51 -7.77 -3.34
C GLU A 74 7.55 -7.48 -2.23
N ASP A 75 7.27 -6.53 -1.34
CA ASP A 75 8.15 -6.22 -0.19
C ASP A 75 8.37 -7.43 0.75
N ILE A 76 7.33 -8.23 1.01
CA ILE A 76 7.43 -9.46 1.82
C ILE A 76 8.33 -10.50 1.15
N ASP A 77 8.22 -10.67 -0.17
CA ASP A 77 9.00 -11.66 -0.90
C ASP A 77 10.48 -11.27 -0.95
N ASP A 78 10.77 -9.97 -1.17
CA ASP A 78 12.12 -9.39 -1.09
C ASP A 78 12.70 -9.54 0.32
N GLN A 79 11.94 -9.20 1.37
CA GLN A 79 12.35 -9.34 2.77
C GLN A 79 12.67 -10.79 3.15
N ARG A 80 11.91 -11.75 2.62
CA ARG A 80 12.18 -13.19 2.80
C ARG A 80 13.44 -13.63 2.07
N GLU A 81 13.79 -13.00 0.94
CA GLU A 81 15.06 -13.25 0.25
C GLU A 81 16.25 -12.76 1.06
N ASP A 82 16.18 -11.53 1.57
CA ASP A 82 17.23 -10.96 2.43
C ASP A 82 17.48 -11.83 3.68
N ILE A 83 16.42 -12.35 4.30
CA ILE A 83 16.54 -13.29 5.43
C ILE A 83 17.26 -14.57 5.01
N ARG A 84 16.92 -15.15 3.84
CA ARG A 84 17.58 -16.38 3.35
C ARG A 84 19.07 -16.14 3.11
N GLU A 85 19.43 -15.04 2.46
CA GLU A 85 20.83 -14.69 2.21
C GLU A 85 21.62 -14.52 3.51
N LEU A 86 21.01 -13.89 4.53
CA LEU A 86 21.64 -13.73 5.84
C LEU A 86 21.78 -15.07 6.59
N GLU A 87 20.85 -16.00 6.44
CA GLU A 87 20.95 -17.35 7.02
C GLU A 87 22.10 -18.15 6.39
N GLU A 88 22.31 -18.00 5.07
CA GLU A 88 23.44 -18.59 4.36
C GLU A 88 24.78 -17.98 4.81
N ASP A 89 24.87 -16.63 4.88
CA ASP A 89 26.06 -15.93 5.37
C ASP A 89 26.36 -16.32 6.83
N LEU A 90 25.33 -16.43 7.68
CA LEU A 90 25.48 -16.90 9.05
C LEU A 90 26.11 -18.29 9.12
N ALA A 91 25.65 -19.24 8.28
CA ALA A 91 26.20 -20.59 8.23
C ALA A 91 27.66 -20.58 7.79
N GLU A 92 28.01 -19.78 6.79
CA GLU A 92 29.40 -19.62 6.34
C GLU A 92 30.29 -19.06 7.47
N LYS A 93 29.88 -17.96 8.11
CA LYS A 93 30.69 -17.31 9.16
C LYS A 93 30.84 -18.17 10.41
N ARG A 94 29.85 -19.02 10.72
CA ARG A 94 29.97 -20.05 11.75
C ARG A 94 31.03 -21.09 11.38
N ALA A 95 31.04 -21.58 10.14
CA ALA A 95 32.04 -22.54 9.67
C ALA A 95 33.47 -21.96 9.65
N GLU A 96 33.60 -20.67 9.34
CA GLU A 96 34.87 -19.94 9.39
C GLU A 96 35.32 -19.55 10.81
N GLY A 97 34.47 -19.74 11.84
CA GLY A 97 34.76 -19.37 13.22
C GLY A 97 34.80 -17.85 13.48
N ARG A 98 34.19 -17.04 12.61
CA ARG A 98 34.19 -15.56 12.72
C ARG A 98 33.09 -15.05 13.66
N GLN A 99 33.30 -15.21 14.96
CA GLN A 99 32.26 -14.93 15.96
C GLN A 99 31.79 -13.47 16.01
N ASP A 100 32.64 -12.50 15.70
CA ASP A 100 32.24 -11.10 15.60
C ASP A 100 31.23 -10.86 14.46
N LYS A 101 31.36 -11.60 13.36
CA LYS A 101 30.43 -11.56 12.22
C LYS A 101 29.14 -12.30 12.52
N VAL A 102 29.24 -13.48 13.14
CA VAL A 102 28.08 -14.29 13.58
C VAL A 102 27.13 -13.45 14.41
N THR A 103 27.61 -12.81 15.48
CA THR A 103 26.75 -11.97 16.34
C THR A 103 26.14 -10.78 15.60
N ARG A 104 26.86 -10.20 14.63
CA ARG A 104 26.33 -9.09 13.83
C ARG A 104 25.20 -9.55 12.91
N ILE A 105 25.36 -10.71 12.27
CA ILE A 105 24.36 -11.28 11.35
C ILE A 105 23.13 -11.72 12.14
N GLU A 106 23.30 -12.35 13.31
CA GLU A 106 22.17 -12.74 14.18
C GLU A 106 21.31 -11.54 14.58
N ARG A 107 21.93 -10.41 14.96
CA ARG A 107 21.18 -9.17 15.24
C ARG A 107 20.47 -8.66 13.99
N LYS A 108 21.12 -8.69 12.83
CA LYS A 108 20.49 -8.26 11.58
C LYS A 108 19.30 -9.15 11.22
N LEU A 109 19.42 -10.47 11.39
CA LEU A 109 18.31 -11.42 11.20
C LEU A 109 17.14 -11.13 12.13
N GLU A 110 17.38 -10.71 13.37
CA GLU A 110 16.31 -10.28 14.28
C GLU A 110 15.58 -9.05 13.75
N GLU A 111 16.33 -8.05 13.26
CA GLU A 111 15.78 -6.83 12.64
C GLU A 111 14.95 -7.17 11.39
N GLU A 112 15.49 -7.96 10.46
CA GLU A 112 14.79 -8.33 9.21
C GLU A 112 13.54 -9.20 9.48
N ARG A 113 13.57 -10.07 10.50
CA ARG A 113 12.41 -10.89 10.88
C ARG A 113 11.31 -10.06 11.55
N ALA A 114 11.68 -9.02 12.29
CA ALA A 114 10.72 -8.08 12.84
C ALA A 114 10.04 -7.30 11.71
N GLU A 115 10.81 -6.78 10.75
CA GLU A 115 10.28 -6.09 9.57
C GLU A 115 9.34 -7.00 8.76
N LEU A 116 9.73 -8.27 8.52
CA LEU A 116 8.84 -9.24 7.87
C LEU A 116 7.51 -9.41 8.60
N SER A 117 7.54 -9.48 9.95
CA SER A 117 6.33 -9.59 10.75
C SER A 117 5.44 -8.34 10.64
N ASP A 118 6.04 -7.16 10.56
CA ASP A 118 5.33 -5.90 10.40
C ASP A 118 4.68 -5.81 9.01
N LEU A 119 5.40 -6.20 7.95
CA LEU A 119 4.87 -6.28 6.59
C LEU A 119 3.71 -7.28 6.47
N GLU A 120 3.85 -8.48 7.05
CA GLU A 120 2.77 -9.48 7.09
C GLU A 120 1.53 -8.95 7.84
N GLY A 121 1.74 -8.18 8.91
CA GLY A 121 0.69 -7.48 9.64
C GLY A 121 0.00 -6.40 8.81
N GLU A 122 0.77 -5.57 8.10
CA GLU A 122 0.24 -4.54 7.20
C GLU A 122 -0.57 -5.18 6.07
N LEU A 123 -0.06 -6.24 5.45
CA LEU A 123 -0.77 -6.97 4.39
C LEU A 123 -2.13 -7.46 4.89
N GLN A 124 -2.16 -8.10 6.05
CA GLN A 124 -3.40 -8.60 6.66
C GLN A 124 -4.38 -7.45 6.94
N TYR A 125 -3.88 -6.33 7.45
CA TYR A 125 -4.69 -5.15 7.75
C TYR A 125 -5.31 -4.56 6.48
N LEU A 126 -4.52 -4.37 5.42
CA LEU A 126 -4.98 -3.84 4.13
C LEU A 126 -6.00 -4.76 3.48
N GLN A 127 -5.76 -6.07 3.48
CA GLN A 127 -6.73 -7.06 2.99
C GLN A 127 -8.06 -7.00 3.74
N GLY A 128 -8.00 -6.81 5.07
CA GLY A 128 -9.19 -6.65 5.90
C GLY A 128 -10.00 -5.38 5.62
N ILE A 129 -9.35 -4.29 5.18
CA ILE A 129 -10.03 -3.06 4.76
C ILE A 129 -10.59 -3.22 3.35
N ALA A 130 -9.78 -3.71 2.41
CA ALA A 130 -10.15 -3.89 1.00
C ALA A 130 -11.35 -4.85 0.83
N ALA A 131 -11.53 -5.80 1.75
CA ALA A 131 -12.66 -6.73 1.75
C ALA A 131 -13.99 -6.13 2.25
N LYS A 132 -14.01 -4.88 2.73
CA LYS A 132 -15.25 -4.24 3.19
C LYS A 132 -16.13 -3.81 2.00
N PRO A 133 -17.44 -4.12 2.04
CA PRO A 133 -18.38 -3.75 0.99
C PRO A 133 -18.69 -2.24 0.94
#